data_AF-A0A9N7L0I7-F1
#
_entry.id   AF-A0A9N7L0I7-F1
#
_cell.length_a   1.000
_cell.length_b   1.000
_cell.length_c   1.000
_cell.angle_alpha   90.00
_cell.angle_beta   90.00
_cell.angle_gamma   90.00
#
_symmetry.space_group_name_H-M   'P 1'
#
loop_
_entity.id
_entity.type
_entity.pdbx_description
1 polymer ?
#
loop_
_entity_poly.entity_id
_entity_poly.type
_entity_poly.pdbx_seq_one_letter_code
_entity_poly.pdbx_strand_id
1 'polypeptide(L)'
;MASTLGEPREALIELLQSELGRMVARQIDAPHQGMPKRQIAAAANRMAKMVAAMSRDDLEACHVELNRFFAAVPFTAAIPVVIAMEHKWPHHVETIPEANRRLDRIRKGGEYALLFSTEKLRHLLVCIQEIEETQ
;
A
#
# COMPACT_ATOMS: atom_id res chain seq x y z
N MET A 1 -12.25 19.53 21.01
CA MET A 1 -12.84 19.51 19.66
C MET A 1 -12.46 18.19 19.04
N ALA A 2 -13.39 17.25 18.94
CA ALA A 2 -13.12 15.99 18.26
C ALA A 2 -12.91 16.32 16.79
N SER A 3 -11.66 16.25 16.29
CA SER A 3 -11.44 16.21 14.86
C SER A 3 -12.29 15.06 14.33
N THR A 4 -13.27 15.36 13.49
CA THR A 4 -13.88 14.34 12.65
C THR A 4 -12.73 13.67 11.93
N LEU A 5 -12.45 12.43 12.29
CA LEU A 5 -11.42 11.66 11.62
C LEU A 5 -11.84 11.57 10.16
N GLY A 6 -10.86 11.59 9.25
CA GLY A 6 -11.15 11.22 7.87
C GLY A 6 -11.76 9.82 7.81
N GLU A 7 -12.47 9.50 6.74
CA GLU A 7 -12.93 8.13 6.48
C GLU A 7 -11.75 7.27 6.00
N PRO A 8 -11.77 5.94 6.25
CA PRO A 8 -10.83 5.03 5.61
C PRO A 8 -10.82 5.21 4.10
N ARG A 9 -9.64 5.23 3.49
CA ARG A 9 -9.53 5.33 2.03
C ARG A 9 -9.80 3.98 1.38
N GLU A 10 -11.06 3.73 1.03
CA GLU A 10 -11.47 2.52 0.31
C GLU A 10 -10.65 2.29 -0.96
N ALA A 11 -10.41 3.32 -1.76
CA ALA A 11 -9.56 3.21 -2.96
C ALA A 11 -8.12 2.75 -2.66
N LEU A 12 -7.55 3.15 -1.51
CA LEU A 12 -6.23 2.67 -1.08
C LEU A 12 -6.30 1.20 -0.66
N ILE A 13 -7.33 0.81 0.08
CA ILE A 13 -7.54 -0.57 0.54
C ILE A 13 -7.73 -1.49 -0.66
N GLU A 14 -8.59 -1.10 -1.61
CA GLU A 14 -8.80 -1.81 -2.87
C GLU A 14 -7.50 -1.93 -3.66
N LEU A 15 -6.72 -0.85 -3.79
CA LEU A 15 -5.44 -0.89 -4.47
C LEU A 15 -4.46 -1.86 -3.79
N LEU A 16 -4.34 -1.83 -2.47
CA LEU A 16 -3.47 -2.74 -1.71
C LEU A 16 -3.90 -4.21 -1.84
N GLN A 17 -5.19 -4.47 -1.97
CA GLN A 17 -5.76 -5.81 -2.15
C GLN A 17 -5.83 -6.27 -3.61
N SER A 18 -5.64 -5.36 -4.57
CA SER A 18 -5.64 -5.67 -6.00
C SER A 18 -4.41 -6.48 -6.42
N GLU A 19 -4.47 -7.10 -7.60
CA GLU A 19 -3.31 -7.80 -8.16
C GLU A 19 -2.16 -6.83 -8.48
N LEU A 20 -2.48 -5.63 -8.95
CA LEU A 20 -1.50 -4.58 -9.18
C LEU A 20 -0.77 -4.19 -7.88
N GLY A 21 -1.52 -3.94 -6.81
CA GLY A 21 -0.94 -3.65 -5.49
C GLY A 21 -0.02 -4.76 -5.01
N ARG A 22 -0.43 -6.03 -5.16
CA ARG A 22 0.43 -7.19 -4.84
C ARG A 22 1.66 -7.30 -5.74
N MET A 23 1.56 -6.97 -7.03
CA MET A 23 2.70 -6.95 -7.94
C MET A 23 3.72 -5.89 -7.50
N VAL A 24 3.28 -4.66 -7.21
CA VAL A 24 4.16 -3.59 -6.76
C VAL A 24 4.73 -3.90 -5.37
N ALA A 25 3.94 -4.47 -4.45
CA ALA A 25 4.43 -4.92 -3.15
C ALA A 25 5.56 -5.97 -3.28
N ARG A 26 5.43 -6.93 -4.20
CA ARG A 26 6.51 -7.90 -4.49
C ARG A 26 7.78 -7.24 -5.03
N GLN A 27 7.66 -6.17 -5.81
CA GLN A 27 8.81 -5.38 -6.28
C GLN A 27 9.47 -4.61 -5.13
N ILE A 28 8.68 -4.05 -4.21
CA ILE A 28 9.17 -3.42 -2.98
C ILE A 28 9.95 -4.43 -2.13
N ASP A 29 9.53 -5.70 -2.15
CA ASP A 29 10.11 -6.79 -1.37
C ASP A 29 11.45 -7.33 -1.91
N ALA A 30 11.99 -6.78 -3.01
CA ALA A 30 13.26 -7.22 -3.58
C ALA A 30 14.41 -7.35 -2.54
N PRO A 31 14.56 -6.47 -1.53
CA PRO A 31 15.57 -6.63 -0.48
C PRO A 31 15.35 -7.83 0.47
N HIS A 32 14.16 -8.43 0.49
CA HIS A 32 13.75 -9.46 1.44
C HIS A 32 13.67 -10.88 0.85
N GLN A 33 14.25 -11.11 -0.33
CA GLN A 33 14.11 -12.36 -1.10
C GLN A 33 14.53 -13.64 -0.37
N GLY A 34 15.32 -13.55 0.70
CA GLY A 34 15.78 -14.70 1.49
C GLY A 34 14.95 -15.06 2.73
N MET A 35 13.87 -14.32 3.05
CA MET A 35 13.16 -14.54 4.32
C MET A 35 12.11 -15.67 4.24
N PRO A 36 11.90 -16.46 5.33
CA PRO A 36 10.94 -17.56 5.36
C PRO A 36 9.47 -17.09 5.34
N LYS A 37 8.86 -17.10 4.15
CA LYS A 37 7.54 -16.53 3.85
C LYS A 37 6.41 -16.92 4.82
N ARG A 38 6.33 -18.20 5.22
CA ARG A 38 5.24 -18.69 6.10
C ARG A 38 5.30 -18.07 7.50
N GLN A 39 6.48 -17.97 8.09
CA GLN A 39 6.65 -17.42 9.45
C GLN A 39 6.35 -15.92 9.46
N ILE A 40 6.78 -15.21 8.42
CA ILE A 40 6.53 -13.78 8.23
C ILE A 40 5.03 -13.50 8.10
N ALA A 41 4.32 -14.25 7.25
CA ALA A 41 2.88 -14.06 7.06
C ALA A 41 2.11 -14.30 8.38
N ALA A 42 2.48 -15.33 9.14
CA ALA A 42 1.87 -15.58 10.45
C ALA A 42 2.17 -14.44 11.45
N ALA A 43 3.40 -13.91 11.47
CA ALA A 43 3.77 -12.80 12.33
C ALA A 43 3.03 -11.50 11.96
N ALA A 44 2.93 -11.18 10.68
CA ALA A 44 2.23 -9.99 10.21
C ALA A 44 0.71 -10.08 10.46
N ASN A 45 0.10 -11.27 10.31
CA ASN A 45 -1.30 -11.48 10.67
C ASN A 45 -1.54 -11.31 12.17
N ARG A 46 -0.62 -11.76 13.04
CA ARG A 46 -0.69 -11.47 14.47
C ARG A 46 -0.58 -9.98 14.74
N MET A 47 0.34 -9.28 14.07
CA MET A 47 0.48 -7.83 14.19
C MET A 47 -0.81 -7.09 13.79
N ALA A 48 -1.44 -7.46 12.68
CA ALA A 48 -2.70 -6.86 12.24
C ALA A 48 -3.82 -7.02 13.30
N LYS A 49 -3.90 -8.20 13.93
CA LYS A 49 -4.84 -8.44 15.04
C LYS A 49 -4.53 -7.59 16.27
N MET A 50 -3.26 -7.43 16.62
CA MET A 50 -2.85 -6.57 17.74
C MET A 50 -3.23 -5.12 17.46
N VAL A 51 -2.86 -4.59 16.29
CA VAL A 51 -3.20 -3.22 15.86
C VAL A 51 -4.71 -2.97 15.89
N ALA A 52 -5.52 -3.92 15.42
CA ALA A 52 -6.97 -3.79 15.47
C ALA A 52 -7.51 -3.67 16.92
N ALA A 53 -6.89 -4.39 17.85
CA ALA A 53 -7.28 -4.43 19.26
C ALA A 53 -6.74 -3.24 20.09
N MET A 54 -5.61 -2.64 19.72
CA MET A 54 -4.98 -1.51 20.41
C MET A 54 -5.87 -0.26 20.42
N SER A 55 -5.72 0.63 21.39
CA SER A 55 -6.31 1.98 21.31
C SER A 55 -5.51 2.87 20.36
N ARG A 56 -5.99 4.09 20.09
CA ARG A 56 -5.23 5.06 19.27
C ARG A 56 -3.98 5.54 19.99
N ASP A 57 -4.10 5.82 21.28
CA ASP A 57 -3.00 6.26 22.12
C ASP A 57 -1.90 5.17 22.18
N ASP A 58 -2.30 3.90 22.25
CA ASP A 58 -1.34 2.78 22.19
C ASP A 58 -0.62 2.72 20.83
N LEU A 59 -1.34 2.97 19.72
CA LEU A 59 -0.74 2.99 18.38
C LEU A 59 0.25 4.15 18.22
N GLU A 60 -0.10 5.33 18.72
CA GLU A 60 0.78 6.50 18.73
C GLU A 60 2.03 6.24 19.58
N ALA A 61 1.87 5.64 20.76
CA ALA A 61 3.00 5.28 21.62
C ALA A 61 3.94 4.25 20.97
N CYS A 62 3.44 3.42 20.06
CA CYS A 62 4.19 2.37 19.37
C CYS A 62 4.74 2.79 17.99
N HIS A 63 4.75 4.08 17.66
CA HIS A 63 5.11 4.58 16.32
C HIS A 63 6.52 4.13 15.87
N VAL A 64 7.49 4.13 16.81
CA VAL A 64 8.86 3.71 16.56
C VAL A 64 8.94 2.21 16.27
N GLU A 65 8.24 1.40 17.05
CA GLU A 65 8.15 -0.05 16.90
C GLU A 65 7.47 -0.44 15.60
N LEU A 66 6.40 0.26 15.23
CA LEU A 66 5.70 0.08 13.97
C LEU A 66 6.63 0.43 12.79
N ASN A 67 7.36 1.54 12.87
CA ASN A 67 8.33 1.88 11.83
C ASN A 67 9.42 0.79 11.67
N ARG A 68 9.95 0.25 12.79
CA ARG A 68 10.89 -0.88 12.77
C ARG A 68 10.27 -2.14 12.17
N PHE A 69 9.02 -2.45 12.52
CA PHE A 69 8.27 -3.56 11.93
C PHE A 69 8.17 -3.42 10.41
N PHE A 70 7.74 -2.25 9.92
CA PHE A 70 7.66 -2.01 8.48
C PHE A 70 9.03 -2.13 7.82
N ALA A 71 10.11 -1.66 8.45
CA ALA A 71 11.45 -1.80 7.89
C ALA A 71 11.91 -3.26 7.76
N ALA A 72 11.56 -4.12 8.73
CA ALA A 72 12.04 -5.49 8.81
C ALA A 72 11.18 -6.52 8.05
N VAL A 73 9.93 -6.17 7.72
CA VAL A 73 8.96 -7.11 7.16
C VAL A 73 8.70 -6.80 5.69
N PRO A 74 8.67 -7.82 4.80
CA PRO A 74 8.19 -7.67 3.44
C PRO A 74 6.85 -6.96 3.40
N PHE A 75 6.74 -5.92 2.59
CA PHE A 75 5.54 -5.12 2.45
C PHE A 75 4.33 -5.96 2.04
N THR A 76 4.50 -6.98 1.19
CA THR A 76 3.40 -7.90 0.84
C THR A 76 2.78 -8.56 2.08
N ALA A 77 3.60 -8.90 3.08
CA ALA A 77 3.10 -9.46 4.33
C ALA A 77 2.55 -8.38 5.28
N ALA A 78 3.04 -7.15 5.20
CA ALA A 78 2.61 -6.03 6.05
C ALA A 78 1.27 -5.38 5.61
N ILE A 79 0.77 -5.64 4.40
CA ILE A 79 -0.50 -5.09 3.88
C ILE A 79 -1.67 -5.22 4.87
N PRO A 80 -1.93 -6.38 5.52
CA PRO A 80 -3.02 -6.50 6.49
C PRO A 80 -2.87 -5.56 7.69
N VAL A 81 -1.63 -5.24 8.09
CA VAL A 81 -1.34 -4.30 9.18
C VAL A 81 -1.68 -2.87 8.74
N VAL A 82 -1.29 -2.48 7.52
CA VAL A 82 -1.63 -1.18 6.93
C VAL A 82 -3.15 -0.99 6.88
N ILE A 83 -3.88 -2.01 6.41
CA ILE A 83 -5.35 -1.96 6.31
C ILE A 83 -5.98 -1.85 7.70
N ALA A 84 -5.50 -2.63 8.68
CA ALA A 84 -5.98 -2.55 10.06
C ALA A 84 -5.74 -1.15 10.66
N MET A 85 -4.59 -0.54 10.38
CA MET A 85 -4.29 0.82 10.80
C MET A 85 -5.23 1.84 10.13
N GLU A 86 -5.45 1.76 8.81
CA GLU A 86 -6.32 2.70 8.09
C GLU A 86 -7.77 2.61 8.59
N HIS A 87 -8.29 1.42 8.89
CA HIS A 87 -9.62 1.29 9.51
C HIS A 87 -9.69 1.82 10.95
N LYS A 88 -8.62 1.69 11.73
CA LYS A 88 -8.59 2.11 13.14
C LYS A 88 -8.39 3.61 13.30
N TRP A 89 -7.46 4.15 12.52
CA TRP A 89 -7.06 5.55 12.51
C TRP A 89 -6.71 5.95 11.07
N PRO A 90 -7.71 6.43 10.32
CA PRO A 90 -7.54 6.83 8.93
C PRO A 90 -6.38 7.80 8.73
N HIS A 91 -5.59 7.55 7.69
CA HIS A 91 -4.43 8.33 7.28
C HIS A 91 -3.21 8.26 8.21
N HIS A 92 -3.34 7.69 9.41
CA HIS A 92 -2.25 7.66 10.37
C HIS A 92 -1.04 6.86 9.86
N VAL A 93 -1.25 5.84 9.02
CA VAL A 93 -0.15 5.05 8.44
C VAL A 93 0.85 5.90 7.65
N GLU A 94 0.43 7.04 7.10
CA GLU A 94 1.31 7.97 6.36
C GLU A 94 2.27 8.74 7.26
N THR A 95 1.98 8.79 8.56
CA THR A 95 2.89 9.39 9.56
C THR A 95 4.07 8.46 9.87
N ILE A 96 3.98 7.17 9.56
CA ILE A 96 5.05 6.19 9.75
C ILE A 96 5.97 6.24 8.53
N PRO A 97 7.25 6.66 8.66
CA PRO A 97 8.11 6.94 7.51
C PRO A 97 8.26 5.76 6.54
N GLU A 98 8.55 4.57 7.06
CA GLU A 98 8.79 3.40 6.21
C GLU A 98 7.50 2.89 5.55
N ALA A 99 6.37 2.95 6.26
CA ALA A 99 5.08 2.59 5.69
C ALA A 99 4.68 3.57 4.58
N ASN A 100 4.82 4.87 4.83
CA ASN A 100 4.49 5.92 3.86
C ASN A 100 5.32 5.80 2.58
N ARG A 101 6.64 5.61 2.72
CA ARG A 101 7.55 5.42 1.57
C ARG A 101 7.13 4.26 0.67
N ARG A 102 6.63 3.17 1.27
CA ARG A 102 6.17 1.99 0.52
C ARG A 102 4.78 2.21 -0.08
N LEU A 103 3.88 2.88 0.65
CA LEU A 103 2.56 3.27 0.13
C LEU A 103 2.67 4.20 -1.07
N ASP A 104 3.60 5.14 -1.06
CA ASP A 104 3.82 6.03 -2.20
C ASP A 104 4.26 5.27 -3.45
N ARG A 105 5.03 4.18 -3.31
CA ARG A 105 5.37 3.32 -4.44
C ARG A 105 4.15 2.56 -4.97
N ILE A 106 3.28 2.07 -4.09
CA ILE A 106 2.01 1.43 -4.48
C ILE A 106 1.12 2.43 -5.24
N ARG A 107 0.94 3.64 -4.72
CA ARG A 107 0.15 4.70 -5.35
C ARG A 107 0.66 5.05 -6.74
N LYS A 108 1.98 5.28 -6.87
CA LYS A 108 2.63 5.52 -8.17
C LYS A 108 2.42 4.35 -9.14
N GLY A 109 2.49 3.11 -8.65
CA GLY A 109 2.17 1.93 -9.44
C GLY A 109 0.72 1.92 -9.93
N GLY A 110 -0.22 2.31 -9.06
CA GLY A 110 -1.64 2.54 -9.40
C GLY A 110 -1.82 3.60 -10.49
N GLU A 111 -1.18 4.76 -10.32
CA GLU A 111 -1.20 5.86 -11.27
C GLU A 111 -0.66 5.41 -12.64
N TYR A 112 0.47 4.71 -12.68
CA TYR A 112 1.03 4.19 -13.93
C TYR A 112 0.13 3.16 -14.60
N ALA A 113 -0.51 2.26 -13.85
CA ALA A 113 -1.45 1.31 -14.46
C ALA A 113 -2.68 2.01 -15.06
N LEU A 114 -3.14 3.12 -14.47
CA LEU A 114 -4.21 3.93 -15.03
C LEU A 114 -3.77 4.73 -16.27
N LEU A 115 -2.52 5.20 -16.30
CA LEU A 115 -1.96 5.93 -17.45
C LEU A 115 -1.71 4.99 -18.64
N PHE A 116 -1.15 3.81 -18.37
CA PHE A 116 -0.82 2.80 -19.38
C PHE A 116 -1.90 1.70 -19.48
N SER A 117 -3.17 2.05 -19.25
CA SER A 117 -4.26 1.11 -19.41
C SER A 117 -4.38 0.70 -20.88
N THR A 118 -4.76 -0.56 -21.13
CA THR A 118 -4.92 -1.08 -22.49
C THR A 118 -5.87 -0.22 -23.33
N GLU A 119 -6.90 0.33 -22.71
CA GLU A 119 -7.83 1.26 -23.36
C GLU A 119 -7.13 2.54 -23.82
N LYS A 120 -6.38 3.21 -22.94
CA LYS A 120 -5.64 4.43 -23.30
C LYS A 120 -4.55 4.16 -24.33
N LEU A 121 -3.86 3.01 -24.23
CA LEU A 121 -2.86 2.61 -25.21
C LEU A 121 -3.48 2.38 -26.59
N ARG A 122 -4.66 1.74 -26.66
CA ARG A 122 -5.40 1.59 -27.92
C ARG A 122 -5.83 2.93 -28.49
N HIS A 123 -6.36 3.82 -27.65
CA HIS A 123 -6.75 5.16 -28.08
C HIS A 123 -5.55 5.95 -28.61
N LEU A 124 -4.40 5.88 -27.93
CA LEU A 124 -3.16 6.52 -28.38
C LEU A 124 -2.74 6.01 -29.77
N LEU A 125 -2.81 4.69 -29.99
CA LEU A 125 -2.47 4.09 -31.29
C LEU A 125 -3.38 4.60 -32.43
N VAL A 126 -4.69 4.73 -32.18
CA VAL A 126 -5.63 5.30 -33.15
C VAL A 126 -5.26 6.75 -33.48
N CYS A 127 -5.03 7.59 -32.46
CA CYS A 127 -4.64 8.98 -32.69
C CYS A 127 -3.32 9.10 -33.46
N ILE A 128 -2.34 8.22 -33.21
CA ILE A 128 -1.07 8.21 -33.96
C ILE A 128 -1.33 7.89 -35.44
N GLN A 129 -2.16 6.88 -35.73
CA GLN A 129 -2.53 6.52 -37.10
C GLN A 129 -3.21 7.68 -37.84
N GLU A 130 -4.15 8.37 -37.19
CA GLU A 130 -4.82 9.55 -37.77
C GLU A 130 -3.84 10.70 -38.08
N ILE A 131 -2.83 10.90 -37.23
CA ILE A 131 -1.78 11.90 -37.46
C ILE A 131 -0.88 11.49 -38.63
N GLU A 132 -0.52 10.22 -38.74
CA GLU A 132 0.31 9.71 -39.84
C GLU A 132 -0.43 9.73 -41.19
N GLU A 133 -1.75 9.55 -41.20
CA GLU A 133 -2.59 9.63 -42.40
C GLU A 133 -2.85 11.07 -42.88
N THR A 134 -2.61 12.07 -42.03
CA THR A 134 -2.80 13.50 -42.34
C THR A 134 -1.51 14.26 -42.66
N GLN A 135 -0.36 13.57 -42.66
CA GLN A 135 0.96 14.07 -43.10
C GLN A 135 1.32 13.59 -44.50
#